data_AF-A0A842N3U1-F1
#
_entry.id   AF-A0A842N3U1-F1
#
_cell.length_a   1.000
_cell.length_b   1.000
_cell.length_c   1.000
_cell.angle_alpha   90.00
_cell.angle_beta   90.00
_cell.angle_gamma   90.00
#
_symmetry.space_group_name_H-M   'P 1'
#
loop_
_entity.id
_entity.type
_entity.pdbx_description
1 polymer ?
#
loop_
_entity_poly.entity_id
_entity_poly.type
_entity_poly.pdbx_seq_one_letter_code
_entity_poly.pdbx_strand_id
1 'polypeptide(L)' 'MNLTGGLAYDTNYVPFGADQGEKGSEGFKYTCRHKDDQGPYYGARYYDSDTGRFIAKTL' A
#
# COMPACT_ATOMS: atom_id res chain seq x y z
N MET A 1 -3.62 5.50 -18.72
CA MET A 1 -4.99 5.49 -18.15
C MET A 1 -5.84 4.56 -18.98
N ASN A 2 -6.57 3.64 -18.35
CA ASN A 2 -7.51 2.77 -19.04
C ASN A 2 -8.79 3.57 -19.35
N LEU A 3 -8.94 4.08 -20.56
CA LEU A 3 -10.03 4.98 -20.97
C LEU A 3 -11.31 4.23 -21.39
N THR A 4 -11.27 2.90 -21.41
CA THR A 4 -12.37 2.03 -21.86
C THR A 4 -13.12 1.39 -20.70
N GLY A 5 -12.82 1.76 -19.45
CA GLY A 5 -13.46 1.21 -18.25
C GLY A 5 -12.99 -0.19 -17.86
N GLY A 6 -11.93 -0.72 -18.49
CA GLY A 6 -11.33 -1.97 -18.08
C GLY A 6 -10.65 -1.87 -16.71
N LEU A 7 -10.62 -2.99 -15.99
CA LEU A 7 -9.94 -3.10 -14.70
C LEU A 7 -8.47 -2.67 -14.83
N ALA A 8 -8.10 -1.59 -14.15
CA ALA A 8 -6.73 -1.07 -14.18
C ALA A 8 -5.90 -1.58 -12.99
N TYR A 9 -6.55 -1.75 -11.84
CA TYR A 9 -5.95 -2.20 -10.61
C TYR A 9 -6.96 -2.95 -9.75
N ASP A 10 -6.51 -4.04 -9.12
CA ASP A 10 -7.28 -4.84 -8.17
C ASP A 10 -6.34 -5.41 -7.10
N THR A 11 -6.77 -5.37 -5.85
CA THR A 11 -6.03 -5.96 -4.74
C THR A 11 -6.95 -6.25 -3.58
N ASN A 12 -6.60 -7.24 -2.77
CA ASN A 12 -7.21 -7.48 -1.47
C ASN A 12 -6.18 -7.20 -0.37
N TYR A 13 -6.65 -6.89 0.82
CA TYR A 13 -5.79 -6.67 1.98
C TYR A 13 -6.20 -7.62 3.09
N VAL A 14 -5.21 -8.33 3.67
CA VAL A 14 -5.42 -9.01 4.95
C VAL A 14 -5.43 -7.99 6.09
N PRO A 15 -5.87 -8.35 7.31
CA PRO A 15 -5.75 -7.46 8.45
C PRO A 15 -4.34 -6.89 8.57
N PHE A 16 -4.24 -5.61 8.95
CA PHE A 16 -3.00 -4.84 8.98
C PHE A 16 -2.40 -4.49 7.61
N GLY A 17 -3.12 -4.73 6.52
CA GLY A 17 -2.86 -4.03 5.25
C GLY A 17 -1.79 -4.63 4.36
N ALA A 18 -1.38 -5.88 4.61
CA ALA A 18 -0.53 -6.60 3.66
C ALA A 18 -1.36 -6.97 2.42
N ASP A 19 -0.79 -6.71 1.25
CA ASP A 19 -1.42 -6.95 -0.05
C ASP A 19 -1.57 -8.45 -0.33
N GLN A 20 -2.72 -8.86 -0.87
CA GLN A 20 -3.00 -10.23 -1.26
C GLN A 20 -3.63 -10.27 -2.66
N GLY A 21 -2.93 -10.91 -3.60
CA GLY A 21 -3.44 -11.14 -4.96
C GLY A 21 -3.47 -9.88 -5.83
N GLU A 22 -2.51 -8.97 -5.63
CA GLU A 22 -2.39 -7.72 -6.39
C GLU A 22 -2.31 -7.96 -7.91
N LYS A 23 -3.09 -7.19 -8.67
CA LYS A 23 -3.09 -7.15 -10.13
C LYS A 23 -3.05 -5.71 -10.63
N GLY A 24 -2.09 -5.40 -11.49
CA GLY A 24 -1.86 -4.05 -12.00
C GLY A 24 -0.81 -3.30 -11.16
N SER A 25 -0.82 -1.97 -11.25
CA SER A 25 0.09 -1.10 -10.49
C SER A 25 -0.65 0.16 -10.04
N GLU A 26 -0.48 0.52 -8.78
CA GLU A 26 -1.15 1.64 -8.12
C GLU A 26 -0.24 2.17 -7.01
N GLY A 27 -0.06 3.49 -6.92
CA GLY A 27 0.84 4.12 -5.94
C GLY A 27 0.21 4.32 -4.56
N PHE A 28 -1.12 4.29 -4.48
CA PHE A 28 -1.87 4.41 -3.23
C PHE A 28 -2.50 3.07 -2.87
N LYS A 29 -2.19 2.57 -1.68
CA LYS A 29 -2.57 1.23 -1.23
C LYS A 29 -3.51 1.30 -0.02
N TYR A 30 -3.34 0.37 0.91
CA TYR A 30 -4.10 0.24 2.15
C TYR A 30 -4.33 1.60 2.84
N THR A 31 -5.57 1.88 3.22
CA THR A 31 -6.02 3.16 3.81
C THR A 31 -5.70 4.40 2.96
N CYS A 32 -5.58 4.23 1.63
CA CYS A 32 -5.23 5.27 0.65
C CYS A 32 -3.89 5.95 0.94
N ARG A 33 -2.94 5.22 1.54
CA ARG A 33 -1.59 5.74 1.78
C ARG A 33 -0.67 5.44 0.61
N HIS A 34 0.17 6.42 0.28
CA HIS A 34 1.21 6.22 -0.70
C HIS A 34 2.21 5.18 -0.16
N LYS A 35 2.46 4.14 -0.95
CA LYS A 35 3.44 3.09 -0.66
C LYS A 35 4.64 3.29 -1.58
N ASP A 36 5.79 3.53 -0.99
CA ASP A 36 7.09 3.48 -1.67
C ASP A 36 7.82 2.18 -1.27
N ASP A 37 9.10 2.08 -1.65
CA ASP A 37 9.94 0.93 -1.33
C ASP A 37 10.11 0.70 0.19
N GLN A 38 9.75 1.68 1.03
CA GLN A 38 9.84 1.62 2.49
C GLN A 38 8.51 1.28 3.16
N GLY A 39 7.43 1.15 2.39
CA GLY A 39 6.07 0.87 2.88
C GLY A 39 5.20 2.13 2.98
N PRO A 40 3.95 2.00 3.46
CA PRO A 40 3.05 3.15 3.53
C PRO A 40 3.51 4.20 4.55
N TYR A 41 3.59 5.46 4.10
CA TYR A 41 3.97 6.60 4.94
C TYR A 41 2.76 7.25 5.62
N TYR A 42 2.82 7.39 6.95
CA TYR A 42 1.76 8.00 7.78
C TYR A 42 2.17 9.36 8.36
N GLY A 43 2.98 10.13 7.64
CA GLY A 43 3.27 11.53 7.97
C GLY A 43 4.47 11.76 8.89
N ALA A 44 4.74 10.88 9.86
CA ALA A 44 5.92 10.94 10.73
C ALA A 44 6.66 9.61 10.85
N ARG A 45 6.01 8.51 10.46
CA ARG A 45 6.53 7.14 10.55
C ARG A 45 6.06 6.35 9.34
N TYR A 46 6.86 5.38 8.95
CA TYR A 46 6.44 4.33 8.02
C TYR A 46 5.70 3.25 8.80
N TYR A 47 4.88 2.48 8.09
CA TYR A 47 4.13 1.37 8.66
C TYR A 47 4.51 0.07 7.97
N ASP A 48 4.85 -0.93 8.77
CA ASP A 48 5.13 -2.28 8.33
C ASP A 48 3.82 -3.09 8.41
N SER A 49 3.29 -3.44 7.23
CA SER A 49 2.05 -4.20 7.09
C SER A 49 2.18 -5.67 7.47
N ASP A 50 3.39 -6.23 7.41
CA ASP A 50 3.65 -7.64 7.71
C ASP A 50 3.62 -7.87 9.23
N THR A 51 4.11 -6.90 10.00
CA THR A 51 4.11 -6.96 11.47
C THR A 51 2.98 -6.15 12.11
N GLY A 52 2.28 -5.33 11.32
CA GLY A 52 1.18 -4.46 11.75
C GLY A 52 1.62 -3.31 12.65
N ARG A 53 2.87 -2.84 12.53
CA ARG A 53 3.50 -1.87 13.45
C ARG A 53 4.08 -0.66 12.72
N PHE A 54 4.09 0.48 13.40
CA PHE A 54 4.84 1.64 12.93
C PHE A 54 6.34 1.42 13.13
N ILE A 55 7.12 1.74 12.10
CA ILE A 55 8.58 1.76 12.16
C ILE A 55 9.05 3.22 12.17
N ALA A 56 9.84 3.56 13.19
CA ALA A 56 10.60 4.80 13.20
C ALA A 56 11.96 4.50 12.56
N LYS A 57 12.11 4.83 11.27
CA LYS A 57 13.43 4.81 10.63
C LYS A 57 14.07 6.18 10.89
N THR A 58 15.08 6.21 11.75
CA THR A 58 15.99 7.36 11.83
C THR A 58 16.66 7.49 10.46
N LEU A 59 16.55 8.67 9.84
CA LEU A 59 17.28 9.01 8.61
C LEU A 59 18.79 8.91 8.83
#